data_AF-A0A0S8A4A2-F1
#
_entry.id   AF-A0A0S8A4A2-F1
#
_cell.length_a   1.000
_cell.length_b   1.000
_cell.length_c   1.000
_cell.angle_alpha   90.00
_cell.angle_beta   90.00
_cell.angle_gamma   90.00
#
_symmetry.space_group_name_H-M   'P 1'
#
loop_
_entity.id
_entity.type
_entity.pdbx_description
1 polymer ?
#
loop_
_entity_poly.entity_id
_entity_poly.type
_entity_poly.pdbx_seq_one_letter_code
_entity_poly.pdbx_strand_id
1 'polypeptide(L)'
;MSNPNQPSALPEHITVNGAVIFSRALGRGPDVVVLHGGPGADHATLLPQFDSLARNRRLLYYDQRGSGNSSVAPGAALGWRQHVDDLDLLLDHWQ
;
A
#
# COMPACT_ATOMS: atom_id res chain seq x y z
N MET A 1 12.08 11.88 12.64
CA MET A 1 12.28 13.06 11.77
C MET A 1 12.34 12.54 10.34
N SER A 2 11.28 12.75 9.57
CA SER A 2 11.22 12.41 8.14
C SER A 2 12.26 13.24 7.40
N ASN A 3 13.13 12.61 6.60
CA ASN A 3 14.11 13.34 5.81
C ASN A 3 13.39 14.01 4.62
N PRO A 4 13.35 15.35 4.53
CA PRO A 4 12.61 16.06 3.48
C PRO A 4 13.16 15.83 2.06
N ASN A 5 14.31 15.17 1.90
CA ASN A 5 14.95 14.91 0.61
C ASN A 5 14.69 13.52 0.02
N GLN A 6 13.75 12.75 0.57
CA GLN A 6 13.35 11.51 -0.08
C GLN A 6 12.16 11.74 -1.01
N PRO A 7 12.30 11.47 -2.32
CA PRO A 7 11.20 11.62 -3.24
C PRO A 7 10.09 10.65 -2.85
N SER A 8 8.91 11.18 -2.55
CA SER A 8 7.66 10.44 -2.56
C SER A 8 7.14 10.46 -3.99
N ALA A 9 6.71 9.31 -4.51
CA ALA A 9 5.82 9.33 -5.67
C ALA A 9 4.50 9.97 -5.26
N LEU A 10 3.78 10.55 -6.22
CA LEU A 10 2.37 10.89 -6.00
C LEU A 10 1.60 9.59 -5.74
N PRO A 11 0.61 9.60 -4.84
CA PRO A 11 -0.25 8.44 -4.66
C PRO A 11 -0.93 8.04 -5.97
N GLU A 12 -1.15 6.75 -6.13
CA GLU A 12 -1.75 6.13 -7.31
C GLU A 12 -2.91 5.23 -6.92
N HIS A 13 -3.81 4.96 -7.87
CA HIS A 13 -4.89 3.99 -7.72
C HIS A 13 -4.74 2.89 -8.77
N ILE A 14 -4.61 1.65 -8.34
CA ILE A 14 -4.34 0.49 -9.17
C ILE A 14 -5.57 -0.42 -9.14
N THR A 15 -6.09 -0.81 -10.30
CA THR A 15 -7.21 -1.75 -10.37
C THR A 15 -6.71 -3.19 -10.39
N VAL A 16 -7.08 -3.99 -9.37
CA VAL A 16 -6.74 -5.42 -9.26
C VAL A 16 -7.96 -6.21 -8.79
N ASN A 17 -8.25 -7.36 -9.40
CA ASN A 17 -9.38 -8.23 -9.03
C ASN A 17 -10.72 -7.49 -8.80
N GLY A 18 -11.01 -6.47 -9.62
CA GLY A 18 -12.21 -5.64 -9.52
C GLY A 18 -12.26 -4.66 -8.32
N ALA A 19 -11.19 -4.56 -7.53
CA ALA A 19 -10.98 -3.55 -6.51
C ALA A 19 -10.11 -2.40 -7.05
N VAL A 20 -10.29 -1.20 -6.50
CA VAL A 20 -9.39 -0.06 -6.75
C VAL A 20 -8.54 0.11 -5.50
N ILE A 21 -7.23 -0.10 -5.65
CA ILE A 21 -6.27 -0.09 -4.56
C ILE A 21 -5.47 1.21 -4.57
N PHE A 22 -5.52 1.94 -3.47
CA PHE A 22 -4.64 3.07 -3.22
C PHE A 22 -3.23 2.58 -2.90
N SER A 23 -2.23 3.19 -3.53
CA SER A 23 -0.80 2.93 -3.30
C SER A 23 -0.04 4.25 -3.18
N ARG A 24 1.02 4.27 -2.35
CA ARG A 24 2.02 5.35 -2.33
C ARG A 24 3.41 4.78 -2.12
N ALA A 25 4.41 5.41 -2.74
CA ALA A 25 5.80 5.01 -2.63
C ALA A 25 6.67 6.11 -2.01
N LEU A 26 7.62 5.72 -1.15
CA LEU A 26 8.61 6.61 -0.55
C LEU A 26 10.02 6.02 -0.63
N GLY A 27 11.00 6.82 -1.04
CA GLY A 27 12.40 6.42 -1.06
C GLY A 27 12.81 5.68 -2.34
N ARG A 28 14.00 5.06 -2.29
CA ARG A 28 14.63 4.36 -3.41
C ARG A 28 15.48 3.20 -2.88
N GLY A 29 15.69 2.17 -3.70
CA GLY A 29 16.43 0.96 -3.33
C GLY A 29 15.56 -0.28 -3.42
N PRO A 30 15.93 -1.39 -2.76
CA PRO A 30 15.11 -2.60 -2.71
C PRO A 30 13.71 -2.32 -2.17
N ASP A 31 12.72 -2.99 -2.76
CA ASP A 31 11.32 -2.82 -2.39
C ASP A 31 10.99 -3.45 -1.05
N VAL A 32 10.16 -2.74 -0.28
CA VAL A 32 9.55 -3.23 0.94
C VAL A 32 8.08 -2.86 0.91
N VAL A 33 7.21 -3.86 0.87
CA VAL A 33 5.78 -3.66 1.07
C VAL A 33 5.50 -3.37 2.54
N VAL A 34 4.78 -2.28 2.79
CA VAL A 34 4.32 -1.88 4.11
C VAL A 34 2.82 -2.15 4.20
N LEU A 35 2.45 -3.15 4.98
CA LEU A 35 1.08 -3.64 5.11
C LEU A 35 0.47 -3.22 6.45
N HIS A 36 -0.65 -2.50 6.42
CA HIS A 36 -1.42 -2.23 7.63
C HIS A 36 -2.17 -3.49 8.09
N GLY A 37 -2.41 -3.60 9.40
CA GLY A 37 -3.29 -4.62 9.97
C GLY A 37 -4.63 -4.01 10.40
N GLY A 38 -5.47 -4.79 11.08
CA GLY A 38 -6.70 -4.29 11.73
C GLY A 38 -7.86 -4.03 10.75
N PRO A 39 -9.11 -4.40 11.10
CA PRO A 39 -10.26 -4.08 10.26
C PRO A 39 -10.47 -2.57 10.11
N GLY A 40 -10.57 -2.07 8.88
CA GLY A 40 -10.89 -0.67 8.57
C GLY A 40 -9.78 0.35 8.84
N ALA A 41 -8.59 -0.11 9.24
CA ALA A 41 -7.40 0.73 9.30
C ALA A 41 -6.80 0.95 7.90
N ASP A 42 -5.82 1.84 7.80
CA ASP A 42 -5.15 2.16 6.54
C ASP A 42 -3.64 2.40 6.76
N HIS A 43 -2.92 2.71 5.68
CA HIS A 43 -1.50 3.00 5.72
C HIS A 43 -1.13 4.17 6.64
N ALA A 44 -2.04 5.13 6.89
CA ALA A 44 -1.76 6.33 7.68
C ALA A 44 -1.48 5.97 9.15
N THR A 45 -2.02 4.84 9.62
CA THR A 45 -1.76 4.31 10.99
C THR A 45 -0.29 3.98 11.25
N LEU A 46 0.52 3.81 10.21
CA LEU A 46 1.95 3.50 10.30
C LEU A 46 2.85 4.74 10.15
N LEU A 47 2.25 5.91 9.96
CA LEU A 47 2.95 7.16 9.71
C LEU A 47 3.09 8.03 10.96
N PRO A 48 4.21 8.78 11.09
CA PRO A 48 5.38 8.81 10.21
C PRO A 48 6.46 7.77 10.58
N GLN A 49 6.20 6.87 11.53
CA GLN A 49 7.25 6.02 12.12
C GLN A 49 7.90 5.11 11.06
N PHE A 50 7.10 4.52 10.17
CA PHE A 50 7.60 3.62 9.14
C PHE A 50 8.35 4.36 8.01
N ASP A 51 8.06 5.65 7.77
CA ASP A 51 8.80 6.45 6.78
C ASP A 51 10.31 6.48 7.09
N SER A 52 10.70 6.31 8.35
CA SER A 52 12.10 6.24 8.76
C SER A 52 12.88 5.06 8.14
N LEU A 53 12.18 4.02 7.66
CA LEU A 53 12.77 2.85 7.01
C LEU A 53 13.15 3.09 5.54
N ALA A 54 12.66 4.19 4.93
CA ALA A 54 12.89 4.51 3.52
C ALA A 54 14.34 4.95 3.23
N ARG A 55 15.22 5.07 4.24
CA ARG A 55 16.61 5.56 4.09
C ARG A 55 17.37 4.89 2.94
N ASN A 56 17.26 3.57 2.81
CA ASN A 56 17.97 2.75 1.82
C ASN A 56 17.03 1.74 1.12
N ARG A 57 15.72 2.00 1.12
CA ARG A 57 14.69 1.09 0.62
C ARG A 57 13.59 1.91 -0.04
N ARG A 58 12.91 1.34 -1.05
CA ARG A 58 11.67 1.90 -1.58
C ARG A 58 10.50 1.28 -0.80
N LEU A 59 9.84 2.08 0.03
CA LEU A 59 8.66 1.63 0.77
C LEU A 59 7.44 1.75 -0.12
N LEU A 60 6.69 0.67 -0.26
CA LEU A 60 5.44 0.59 -1.02
C LEU A 60 4.30 0.38 -0.03
N TYR A 61 3.55 1.43 0.25
CA TYR A 61 2.36 1.36 1.07
C TYR A 61 1.16 1.12 0.17
N TYR A 62 0.22 0.28 0.59
CA TYR A 62 -1.09 0.23 -0.02
C TYR A 62 -2.17 0.02 1.04
N ASP A 63 -3.37 0.50 0.76
CA ASP A 63 -4.54 0.19 1.58
C ASP A 63 -5.18 -1.09 1.06
N GLN A 64 -5.39 -2.08 1.92
CA GLN A 64 -6.05 -3.33 1.51
C GLN A 64 -7.46 -3.05 0.97
N ARG A 65 -7.96 -3.89 0.05
CA ARG A 65 -9.32 -3.73 -0.53
C ARG A 65 -10.37 -3.42 0.54
N GLY A 66 -11.19 -2.40 0.29
CA GLY A 66 -12.25 -1.97 1.20
C GLY A 66 -11.77 -1.24 2.47
N SER A 67 -10.50 -0.84 2.53
CA SER A 67 -9.94 -0.06 3.65
C SER A 67 -9.35 1.25 3.15
N GLY A 68 -9.29 2.28 4.00
CA GLY A 68 -8.69 3.57 3.68
C GLY A 68 -9.23 4.17 2.38
N ASN A 69 -8.31 4.47 1.45
CA ASN A 69 -8.63 5.00 0.13
C ASN A 69 -8.87 3.91 -0.93
N SER A 70 -8.82 2.63 -0.55
CA SER A 70 -9.13 1.51 -1.43
C SER A 70 -10.62 1.16 -1.41
N SER A 71 -11.17 0.84 -2.58
CA SER A 71 -12.59 0.49 -2.73
C SER A 71 -12.78 -0.93 -3.27
N VAL A 72 -13.95 -1.48 -2.99
CA VAL A 72 -14.37 -2.79 -3.49
C VAL A 72 -15.85 -2.72 -3.89
N ALA A 73 -16.25 -3.51 -4.89
CA ALA A 73 -17.64 -3.60 -5.30
C ALA A 73 -18.55 -4.10 -4.15
N PRO A 74 -19.79 -3.60 -4.02
CA PRO A 74 -20.75 -4.12 -3.05
C PRO A 74 -20.94 -5.64 -3.17
N GLY A 75 -20.91 -6.35 -2.05
CA GLY A 75 -21.08 -7.80 -2.00
C GLY A 75 -19.85 -8.62 -2.43
N ALA A 76 -18.73 -7.97 -2.76
CA ALA A 76 -17.48 -8.67 -3.02
C ALA A 76 -16.94 -9.36 -1.76
N ALA A 77 -16.21 -10.46 -1.98
CA ALA A 77 -15.53 -11.16 -0.90
C ALA A 77 -14.44 -10.27 -0.27
N LEU A 78 -14.50 -10.15 1.06
CA LEU A 78 -13.54 -9.47 1.91
C LEU A 78 -12.97 -10.49 2.90
N GLY A 79 -11.77 -10.98 2.60
CA GLY A 79 -11.08 -11.96 3.41
C GLY A 79 -9.60 -12.02 3.05
N TRP A 80 -8.81 -12.64 3.93
CA TRP A 80 -7.35 -12.68 3.78
C TRP A 80 -6.89 -13.30 2.45
N ARG A 81 -7.66 -14.24 1.87
CA ARG A 81 -7.34 -14.81 0.57
C ARG A 81 -7.39 -13.76 -0.54
N GLN A 82 -8.47 -12.98 -0.60
CA GLN A 82 -8.58 -11.88 -1.56
C GLN A 82 -7.50 -10.81 -1.33
N HIS A 83 -7.12 -10.55 -0.08
CA HIS A 83 -6.01 -9.63 0.21
C HIS A 83 -4.66 -10.15 -0.30
N VAL A 84 -4.41 -11.46 -0.22
CA VAL A 84 -3.21 -12.09 -0.79
C VAL A 84 -3.27 -12.06 -2.32
N ASP A 85 -4.40 -12.44 -2.92
CA ASP A 85 -4.57 -12.42 -4.38
C ASP A 85 -4.36 -11.01 -4.98
N ASP A 86 -4.80 -9.96 -4.26
CA ASP A 86 -4.54 -8.58 -4.66
C ASP A 86 -3.06 -8.22 -4.51
N LEU A 87 -2.41 -8.65 -3.43
CA LEU A 87 -1.00 -8.38 -3.18
C LEU A 87 -0.13 -8.98 -4.29
N ASP A 88 -0.41 -10.21 -4.73
CA ASP A 88 0.32 -10.85 -5.82
C ASP A 88 0.26 -9.99 -7.10
N LEU A 89 -0.91 -9.46 -7.47
CA LEU A 89 -1.05 -8.59 -8.64
C LEU A 89 -0.38 -7.22 -8.46
N LEU A 90 -0.34 -6.69 -7.24
CA LEU A 90 0.39 -5.46 -6.95
C LEU A 90 1.90 -5.67 -7.04
N LEU A 91 2.41 -6.81 -6.59
CA LEU A 91 3.82 -7.17 -6.71
C LEU A 91 4.26 -7.25 -8.18
N ASP A 92 3.40 -7.81 -9.05
CA ASP A 92 3.62 -7.81 -10.50
C ASP A 92 3.59 -6.40 -11.10
N HIS A 93 2.70 -5.52 -10.61
CA HIS A 93 2.59 -4.14 -11.07
C HIS A 93 3.80 -3.27 -10.72
N TRP A 94 4.47 -3.53 -9.60
CA TRP A 94 5.58 -2.71 -9.10
C TRP A 94 6.98 -3.08 -9.64
N GLN A 95 7.07 -4.16 -10.45
CA GLN A 95 8.30 -4.54 -11.17
C GLN A 95 8.67 -3.52 -12.25
#